data_AF-A0A7R9T9V2-F1
#
_entry.id   AF-A0A7R9T9V2-F1
#
_cell.length_a   1.000
_cell.length_b   1.000
_cell.length_c   1.000
_cell.angle_alpha   90.00
_cell.angle_beta   90.00
_cell.angle_gamma   90.00
#
_symmetry.space_group_name_H-M   'P 1'
#
loop_
_entity.id
_entity.type
_entity.pdbx_description
1 polymer ?
#
loop_
_entity_poly.entity_id
_entity_poly.type
_entity_poly.pdbx_seq_one_letter_code
_entity_poly.pdbx_strand_id
1 'polypeptide(L)'
;RRAEAYDAAIARQIAKINERDPRNGAHVLDVGAGSGLLSMMAARAGAESVLACEWHGALATCARRNVAANKMSSQVTVAHADVAKLSRGHKGARHEGYNMVVVDMFDAGLTGEHVMWMLANARKNVVT
;
A
#
# COMPACT_ATOMS: atom_id res chain seq x y z
N ARG A 1 -4.35 5.97 -18.85
CA ARG A 1 -5.63 5.21 -18.85
C ARG A 1 -5.84 4.19 -17.69
N ARG A 2 -4.83 3.75 -16.91
CA ARG A 2 -5.07 3.10 -15.59
C ARG A 2 -4.08 3.59 -14.55
N ALA A 3 -2.78 3.41 -14.83
CA ALA A 3 -1.69 3.91 -13.99
C ALA A 3 -1.82 5.41 -13.69
N GLU A 4 -2.09 6.24 -14.71
CA GLU A 4 -2.34 7.68 -14.54
C GLU A 4 -3.54 7.99 -13.63
N ALA A 5 -4.61 7.19 -13.70
CA ALA A 5 -5.80 7.41 -12.90
C ALA A 5 -5.52 7.07 -11.42
N TYR A 6 -4.79 5.99 -11.17
CA TYR A 6 -4.27 5.66 -9.85
C TYR A 6 -3.34 6.75 -9.33
N ASP A 7 -2.36 7.17 -10.13
CA ASP A 7 -1.40 8.20 -9.74
C ASP A 7 -2.09 9.51 -9.36
N ALA A 8 -3.02 9.99 -10.19
CA ALA A 8 -3.79 11.19 -9.91
C ALA A 8 -4.69 11.05 -8.66
N ALA A 9 -5.29 9.88 -8.43
CA ALA A 9 -6.11 9.64 -7.26
C ALA A 9 -5.28 9.53 -5.98
N ILE A 10 -4.14 8.83 -6.03
CA ILE A 10 -3.19 8.67 -4.92
C ILE A 10 -2.64 10.04 -4.52
N ALA A 11 -2.15 10.82 -5.49
CA ALA A 11 -1.61 12.15 -5.23
C ALA A 11 -2.65 13.08 -4.60
N ARG A 12 -3.87 13.10 -5.14
CA ARG A 12 -4.97 13.91 -4.59
C ARG A 12 -5.32 13.50 -3.16
N GLN A 13 -5.34 12.22 -2.85
CA GLN A 13 -5.71 11.74 -1.52
C GLN A 13 -4.61 11.98 -0.49
N ILE A 14 -3.34 11.78 -0.86
CA ILE A 14 -2.21 12.08 0.01
C ILE A 14 -2.14 13.57 0.32
N ALA A 15 -2.32 14.44 -0.68
CA ALA A 15 -2.38 15.90 -0.46
C ALA A 15 -3.46 16.27 0.56
N LYS A 16 -4.67 15.73 0.42
CA LYS A 16 -5.77 15.96 1.37
C LYS A 16 -5.47 15.48 2.79
N ILE A 17 -4.81 14.33 2.94
CA ILE A 17 -4.43 13.80 4.26
C ILE A 17 -3.36 14.70 4.89
N ASN A 18 -2.33 15.05 4.12
CA ASN A 18 -1.23 15.89 4.58
C ASN A 18 -1.70 17.32 4.94
N GLU A 19 -2.67 17.89 4.21
CA GLU A 19 -3.29 19.18 4.55
C GLU A 19 -4.10 19.10 5.85
N ARG A 20 -4.81 17.98 6.07
CA ARG A 20 -5.67 17.79 7.25
C ARG A 20 -4.87 17.48 8.52
N ASP A 21 -3.78 16.74 8.39
CA ASP A 21 -2.89 16.38 9.51
C ASP A 21 -1.42 16.51 9.12
N PRO A 22 -0.87 17.75 9.05
CA PRO A 22 0.49 18.00 8.59
C PRO A 22 1.58 17.40 9.48
N ARG A 23 1.26 16.99 10.72
CA ARG A 23 2.24 16.43 11.65
C ARG A 23 2.41 14.93 11.50
N ASN A 24 1.37 14.23 11.06
CA ASN A 24 1.37 12.77 10.92
C ASN A 24 1.35 12.32 9.45
N GLY A 25 0.72 13.09 8.57
CA GLY A 25 0.69 12.81 7.13
C GLY A 25 0.03 11.48 6.74
N ALA A 26 0.26 11.07 5.50
CA ALA A 26 -0.30 9.85 4.94
C ALA A 26 0.59 8.62 5.20
N HIS A 27 0.01 7.58 5.80
CA HIS A 27 0.61 6.26 5.95
C HIS A 27 -0.21 5.25 5.15
N VAL A 28 0.40 4.69 4.10
CA VAL A 28 -0.31 3.94 3.06
C VAL A 28 -0.08 2.44 3.16
N LEU A 29 -1.16 1.66 3.08
CA LEU A 29 -1.13 0.22 2.85
C LEU A 29 -1.48 -0.07 1.39
N ASP A 30 -0.56 -0.68 0.65
CA ASP A 30 -0.77 -1.15 -0.72
C ASP A 30 -1.05 -2.66 -0.72
N VAL A 31 -2.27 -3.04 -1.11
CA VAL A 31 -2.79 -4.40 -1.05
C VAL A 31 -2.64 -5.08 -2.40
N GLY A 32 -1.85 -6.14 -2.45
CA GLY A 32 -1.53 -6.83 -3.71
C GLY A 32 -0.52 -6.03 -4.52
N ALA A 33 0.60 -5.65 -3.89
CA ALA A 33 1.52 -4.65 -4.43
C ALA A 33 2.14 -5.02 -5.79
N GLY A 34 2.19 -6.31 -6.16
CA GLY A 34 2.72 -6.77 -7.44
C GLY A 34 4.16 -6.30 -7.68
N SER A 35 4.35 -5.36 -8.63
CA SER A 35 5.65 -4.76 -8.94
C SER A 35 6.04 -3.61 -8.00
N GLY A 36 5.16 -3.18 -7.11
CA GLY A 36 5.34 -2.03 -6.22
C GLY A 36 5.05 -0.67 -6.86
N LEU A 37 4.40 -0.64 -8.04
CA LEU A 37 4.15 0.62 -8.77
C LEU A 37 3.32 1.62 -7.95
N LEU A 38 2.20 1.19 -7.37
CA LEU A 38 1.32 2.07 -6.60
C LEU A 38 1.97 2.53 -5.30
N SER A 39 2.73 1.63 -4.66
CA SER A 39 3.58 1.97 -3.52
C SER A 39 4.58 3.09 -3.84
N MET A 40 5.24 3.03 -5.00
CA MET A 40 6.18 4.08 -5.43
C MET A 40 5.46 5.37 -5.85
N MET A 41 4.25 5.29 -6.41
CA MET A 41 3.40 6.47 -6.66
C MET A 41 3.04 7.18 -5.35
N ALA A 42 2.65 6.42 -4.32
CA ALA A 42 2.34 6.96 -3.00
C ALA A 42 3.57 7.61 -2.33
N ALA A 43 4.72 6.95 -2.36
CA ALA A 43 5.97 7.51 -1.84
C ALA A 43 6.34 8.83 -2.56
N ARG A 44 6.30 8.83 -3.91
CA ARG A 44 6.57 10.04 -4.71
C ARG A 44 5.59 11.18 -4.41
N ALA A 45 4.32 10.86 -4.13
CA ALA A 45 3.29 11.83 -3.81
C ALA A 45 3.41 12.43 -2.38
N GLY A 46 4.38 11.98 -1.57
CA GLY A 46 4.61 12.52 -0.23
C GLY A 46 3.92 11.74 0.89
N ALA A 47 3.70 10.44 0.71
CA ALA A 47 3.37 9.58 1.84
C ALA A 47 4.57 9.47 2.81
N GLU A 48 4.31 9.57 4.10
CA GLU A 48 5.33 9.45 5.16
C GLU A 48 5.88 8.02 5.24
N SER A 49 5.02 7.03 5.01
CA SER A 49 5.44 5.64 4.91
C SER A 49 4.47 4.81 4.07
N VAL A 50 5.00 3.81 3.38
CA VAL A 50 4.21 2.86 2.59
C VAL A 50 4.57 1.43 2.97
N LEU A 51 3.57 0.60 3.24
CA LEU A 51 3.73 -0.86 3.29
C LEU A 51 3.14 -1.49 2.03
N ALA A 52 4.01 -2.04 1.20
CA ALA A 52 3.67 -2.86 0.06
C ALA A 52 3.46 -4.31 0.52
N CYS A 53 2.22 -4.80 0.54
CA CYS A 53 1.91 -6.17 0.93
C CYS A 53 1.64 -7.03 -0.31
N GLU A 54 2.44 -8.08 -0.47
CA GLU A 54 2.34 -9.01 -1.59
C GLU A 54 2.43 -10.45 -1.10
N TRP A 55 1.48 -11.30 -1.50
CA TRP A 55 1.40 -12.68 -1.06
C TRP A 55 2.26 -13.63 -1.90
N HIS A 56 2.55 -13.26 -3.14
CA HIS A 56 3.37 -14.05 -4.05
C HIS A 56 4.85 -13.67 -3.91
N GLY A 57 5.66 -14.55 -3.33
CA GLY A 57 7.07 -14.27 -2.99
C GLY A 57 7.95 -13.76 -4.14
N ALA A 58 7.72 -14.22 -5.37
CA ALA A 58 8.46 -13.73 -6.54
C ALA A 58 8.10 -12.26 -6.88
N LEU A 59 6.83 -11.88 -6.72
CA LEU A 59 6.38 -10.50 -6.93
C LEU A 59 6.88 -9.60 -5.79
N ALA A 60 6.83 -10.06 -4.54
CA ALA A 60 7.43 -9.34 -3.42
C ALA A 60 8.94 -9.09 -3.63
N THR A 61 9.65 -10.05 -4.22
CA THR A 61 11.07 -9.89 -4.58
C THR A 61 11.25 -8.87 -5.71
N CYS A 62 10.38 -8.91 -6.73
CA CYS A 62 10.35 -7.91 -7.80
C CYS A 62 10.11 -6.50 -7.25
N ALA A 63 9.10 -6.32 -6.40
CA ALA A 63 8.78 -5.05 -5.76
C ALA A 63 9.96 -4.50 -4.94
N ARG A 64 10.65 -5.34 -4.15
CA ARG A 64 11.85 -4.92 -3.41
C ARG A 64 12.94 -4.38 -4.34
N ARG A 65 13.20 -5.07 -5.46
CA ARG A 65 14.18 -4.63 -6.45
C ARG A 65 13.78 -3.30 -7.08
N ASN A 66 12.52 -3.14 -7.45
CA ASN A 66 12.01 -1.91 -8.04
C ASN A 66 12.09 -0.73 -7.07
N VAL A 67 11.67 -0.91 -5.82
CA VAL A 67 11.78 0.10 -4.76
C VAL A 67 13.24 0.52 -4.54
N ALA A 68 14.16 -0.44 -4.47
CA ALA A 68 15.58 -0.17 -4.30
C ALA A 68 16.18 0.57 -5.51
N ALA A 69 15.86 0.12 -6.73
CA ALA A 69 16.33 0.75 -7.97
C ALA A 69 15.85 2.20 -8.11
N ASN A 70 14.67 2.53 -7.55
CA ASN A 70 14.11 3.88 -7.53
C ASN A 70 14.48 4.68 -6.28
N LYS A 71 15.38 4.17 -5.42
CA LYS A 71 15.88 4.84 -4.20
C LYS A 71 14.78 5.19 -3.19
N MET A 72 13.74 4.38 -3.10
CA MET A 72 12.58 4.61 -2.23
C MET A 72 12.55 3.70 -0.99
N SER A 73 13.61 2.96 -0.72
CA SER A 73 13.69 2.00 0.41
C SER A 73 13.58 2.64 1.80
N SER A 74 13.78 3.96 1.93
CA SER A 74 13.56 4.67 3.19
C SER A 74 12.08 4.91 3.51
N GLN A 75 11.21 4.88 2.50
CA GLN A 75 9.78 5.19 2.64
C GLN A 75 8.90 3.95 2.39
N VAL A 76 9.32 3.05 1.49
CA VAL A 76 8.54 1.89 1.08
C VAL A 76 9.13 0.61 1.67
N THR A 77 8.37 -0.06 2.54
CA THR A 77 8.68 -1.39 3.06
C THR A 77 7.87 -2.44 2.29
N VAL A 78 8.50 -3.55 1.90
CA VAL A 78 7.81 -4.65 1.17
C VAL A 78 7.70 -5.90 2.03
N ALA A 79 6.46 -6.23 2.42
CA ALA A 79 6.13 -7.44 3.15
C ALA A 79 5.69 -8.55 2.19
N HIS A 80 6.35 -9.70 2.28
CA HIS A 80 5.82 -10.94 1.72
C HIS A 80 4.85 -11.53 2.74
N ALA A 81 3.56 -11.25 2.57
CA ALA A 81 2.53 -11.58 3.54
C ALA A 81 1.13 -11.60 2.90
N ASP A 82 0.21 -12.30 3.57
CA ASP A 82 -1.22 -12.20 3.33
C ASP A 82 -1.78 -11.01 4.11
N VAL A 83 -2.37 -10.05 3.39
CA VAL A 83 -2.91 -8.81 3.98
C VAL A 83 -3.93 -9.09 5.09
N ALA A 84 -4.73 -10.17 4.95
CA ALA A 84 -5.76 -10.50 5.91
C ALA A 84 -5.18 -11.01 7.24
N LYS A 85 -3.91 -11.41 7.24
CA LYS A 85 -3.16 -11.89 8.41
C LYS A 85 -2.17 -10.85 8.94
N LEU A 86 -2.15 -9.63 8.38
CA LEU A 86 -1.33 -8.57 8.93
C LEU A 86 -1.81 -8.17 10.32
N SER A 87 -0.83 -7.90 11.19
CA SER A 87 -1.02 -7.34 12.52
C SER A 87 -0.06 -6.18 12.72
N ARG A 88 -0.50 -5.17 13.47
CA ARG A 88 0.32 -4.01 13.84
C ARG A 88 1.62 -4.46 14.53
N GLY A 89 2.74 -3.85 14.17
CA GLY A 89 4.06 -4.18 14.71
C GLY A 89 4.73 -5.44 14.14
N HIS A 90 4.10 -6.16 13.21
CA HIS A 90 4.62 -7.41 12.66
C HIS A 90 4.86 -7.29 11.16
N LYS A 91 5.87 -8.01 10.64
CA LYS A 91 6.18 -8.04 9.20
C LYS A 91 6.39 -6.64 8.57
N GLY A 92 6.88 -5.68 9.35
CA GLY A 92 7.08 -4.30 8.92
C GLY A 92 5.83 -3.41 8.97
N ALA A 93 4.70 -3.93 9.47
CA ALA A 93 3.51 -3.13 9.70
C ALA A 93 3.72 -2.15 10.87
N ARG A 94 3.33 -0.90 10.67
CA ARG A 94 3.36 0.14 11.73
C ARG A 94 2.44 -0.23 12.90
N HIS A 95 2.81 0.19 14.11
CA HIS A 95 2.01 -0.02 15.32
C HIS A 95 0.74 0.86 15.31
N GLU A 96 0.86 2.06 14.75
CA GLU A 96 -0.18 3.06 14.67
C GLU A 96 -1.24 2.70 13.62
N GLY A 97 -0.88 1.88 12.63
CA GLY A 97 -1.72 1.51 11.49
C GLY A 97 -1.55 2.41 10.27
N TYR A 98 -2.48 2.29 9.33
CA TYR A 98 -2.49 2.98 8.03
C TYR A 98 -3.79 3.76 7.84
N ASN A 99 -3.70 5.03 7.46
CA ASN A 99 -4.86 5.91 7.26
C ASN A 99 -5.29 6.02 5.78
N MET A 100 -4.62 5.27 4.90
CA MET A 100 -4.96 5.16 3.48
C MET A 100 -4.67 3.75 2.99
N VAL A 101 -5.61 3.18 2.22
CA VAL A 101 -5.46 1.89 1.55
C VAL A 101 -5.54 2.09 0.05
N VAL A 102 -4.63 1.46 -0.69
CA VAL A 102 -4.67 1.38 -2.15
C VAL A 102 -4.76 -0.09 -2.54
N VAL A 103 -5.60 -0.39 -3.54
CA VAL A 103 -5.83 -1.76 -4.01
C VAL A 103 -6.03 -1.78 -5.52
N ASP A 104 -5.44 -2.79 -6.17
CA ASP A 104 -5.53 -3.05 -7.61
C ASP A 104 -5.54 -4.57 -7.86
N MET A 105 -6.50 -5.24 -7.22
CA MET A 105 -6.72 -6.71 -7.30
C MET A 105 -8.10 -7.03 -7.90
N PHE A 106 -8.59 -6.18 -8.79
CA PHE A 106 -9.92 -6.34 -9.38
C PHE A 106 -9.85 -7.11 -10.69
N ASP A 107 -10.60 -8.20 -10.77
CA ASP A 107 -10.81 -8.99 -11.99
C ASP A 107 -12.07 -8.54 -12.73
N ALA A 108 -12.40 -9.20 -13.85
CA ALA A 108 -13.64 -8.92 -14.58
C ALA A 108 -14.91 -9.21 -13.75
N GLY A 109 -14.81 -10.08 -12.75
CA GLY A 109 -15.87 -10.36 -11.78
C GLY A 109 -15.94 -9.38 -10.59
N LEU A 110 -15.02 -8.40 -10.52
CA LEU A 110 -14.81 -7.41 -9.45
C LEU A 110 -14.46 -7.99 -8.07
N THR A 111 -15.05 -9.12 -7.68
CA THR A 111 -14.96 -9.71 -6.34
C THR A 111 -14.31 -11.09 -6.34
N GLY A 112 -13.87 -11.58 -7.51
CA GLY A 112 -13.41 -12.96 -7.71
C GLY A 112 -12.18 -13.34 -6.87
N GLU A 113 -11.39 -12.35 -6.43
CA GLU A 113 -10.15 -12.56 -5.68
C GLU A 113 -10.28 -12.38 -4.15
N HIS A 114 -11.48 -12.57 -3.57
CA HIS A 114 -11.72 -12.38 -2.12
C HIS A 114 -11.36 -10.97 -1.59
N VAL A 115 -11.25 -9.97 -2.47
CA VAL A 115 -10.81 -8.60 -2.15
C VAL A 115 -11.63 -7.98 -1.01
N MET A 116 -12.94 -8.26 -0.95
CA MET A 116 -13.81 -7.74 0.11
C MET A 116 -13.46 -8.29 1.49
N TRP A 117 -13.14 -9.59 1.57
CA TRP A 117 -12.73 -10.21 2.83
C TRP A 117 -11.34 -9.74 3.25
N MET A 118 -10.41 -9.59 2.31
CA MET A 118 -9.07 -9.07 2.55
C MET A 118 -9.12 -7.63 3.09
N LEU A 119 -9.89 -6.75 2.46
CA LEU A 119 -10.08 -5.37 2.90
C LEU A 119 -10.77 -5.29 4.26
N ALA A 120 -11.77 -6.16 4.53
CA ALA A 120 -12.44 -6.20 5.83
C ALA A 120 -11.48 -6.57 6.96
N ASN A 121 -10.61 -7.57 6.75
CA ASN A 121 -9.60 -7.96 7.74
C ASN A 121 -8.50 -6.90 7.89
N ALA A 122 -8.00 -6.34 6.80
CA ALA A 122 -7.04 -5.23 6.84
C ALA A 122 -7.62 -4.05 7.64
N ARG A 123 -8.89 -3.69 7.38
CA ARG A 123 -9.58 -2.63 8.11
C ARG A 123 -9.64 -2.89 9.61
N LYS A 124 -9.94 -4.13 10.01
CA LYS A 124 -10.02 -4.54 11.41
C LYS A 124 -8.65 -4.52 12.11
N ASN A 125 -7.60 -4.94 11.42
CA ASN A 125 -6.32 -5.26 12.07
C ASN A 125 -5.29 -4.15 11.96
N VAL A 126 -5.25 -3.41 10.85
CA VAL A 126 -4.12 -2.50 10.52
C VAL A 126 -4.52 -1.13 9.98
N VAL A 127 -5.77 -0.88 9.62
CA VAL A 127 -6.22 0.47 9.16
C VAL A 127 -6.72 1.30 10.35
N THR A 128 -6.60 2.63 10.25
CA THR A 128 -7.09 3.63 11.21
C THR A 128 -8.01 4.63 10.57
#